data_AF-A0A659URH9-F1
#
_entry.id   AF-A0A659URH9-F1
#
_cell.length_a   1.000
_cell.length_b   1.000
_cell.length_c   1.000
_cell.angle_alpha   90.00
_cell.angle_beta   90.00
_cell.angle_gamma   90.00
#
_symmetry.space_group_name_H-M   'P 1'
#
loop_
_entity.id
_entity.type
_entity.pdbx_description
1 polymer ?
#
loop_
_entity_poly.entity_id
_entity_poly.type
_entity_poly.pdbx_seq_one_letter_code
_entity_poly.pdbx_strand_id
1 'polypeptide(L)'
;NEAGLAQTDSFAQGVGSTAVGYQATATGVSGLALGRDSAASIDGSVALGSGSVSDRAIAPASGQIAAGPSNFIQYNTTDKVLLGAVSVGTATSYRQITNVADGTQDQDAVTVRQLAGAIAAVSATSTKYFHANSTAGDSLAVGA
;
A
#
# COMPACT_ATOMS: atom_id res chain seq x y z
N ASN A 1 18.42 -0.97 -27.02
CA ASN A 1 18.66 -1.48 -25.65
C ASN A 1 18.04 -2.87 -25.43
N GLU A 2 17.63 -3.53 -26.52
CA GLU A 2 16.84 -4.77 -26.55
C GLU A 2 17.53 -5.78 -27.51
N ALA A 3 18.84 -5.94 -27.35
CA ALA A 3 19.64 -6.79 -28.23
C ALA A 3 19.20 -8.26 -28.13
N GLY A 4 18.92 -8.89 -29.28
CA GLY A 4 18.53 -10.30 -29.36
C GLY A 4 17.04 -10.58 -29.14
N LEU A 5 16.21 -9.56 -28.96
CA LEU A 5 14.76 -9.68 -28.91
C LEU A 5 14.12 -9.38 -30.26
N ALA A 6 12.96 -9.96 -30.53
CA ALA A 6 12.15 -9.60 -31.69
C ALA A 6 11.70 -8.14 -31.57
N GLN A 7 11.73 -7.39 -32.67
CA GLN A 7 11.24 -6.01 -32.66
C GLN A 7 9.74 -6.02 -32.34
N THR A 8 9.35 -5.22 -31.36
CA THR A 8 7.96 -5.06 -30.92
C THR A 8 7.80 -3.67 -30.33
N ASP A 9 6.57 -3.18 -30.35
CA ASP A 9 6.24 -1.82 -29.96
C ASP A 9 5.69 -1.77 -28.52
N SER A 10 5.32 -0.56 -28.10
CA SER A 10 4.40 -0.35 -26.99
C SER A 10 2.97 -0.26 -27.52
N PHE A 11 2.01 -0.81 -26.78
CA PHE A 11 0.61 -0.93 -27.19
C PHE A 11 -0.31 -0.11 -26.28
N ALA A 12 -0.63 1.12 -26.69
CA ALA A 12 -1.66 1.94 -26.08
C ALA A 12 -3.01 1.65 -26.77
N GLN A 13 -3.80 0.74 -26.19
CA GLN A 13 -5.03 0.20 -26.79
C GLN A 13 -6.31 0.76 -26.17
N GLY A 14 -6.25 1.20 -24.91
CA GLY A 14 -7.36 1.89 -24.26
C GLY A 14 -7.55 3.31 -24.82
N VAL A 15 -8.80 3.79 -24.87
CA VAL A 15 -9.09 5.18 -25.26
C VAL A 15 -8.35 6.14 -24.33
N GLY A 16 -7.51 7.02 -24.88
CA GLY A 16 -6.71 7.96 -24.08
C GLY A 16 -5.58 7.34 -23.26
N SER A 17 -5.25 6.06 -23.49
CA SER A 17 -4.15 5.38 -22.78
C SER A 17 -2.76 5.82 -23.28
N THR A 18 -1.73 5.52 -22.48
CA THR A 18 -0.33 5.75 -22.82
C THR A 18 0.49 4.50 -22.50
N ALA A 19 1.35 4.08 -23.43
CA ALA A 19 2.28 2.97 -23.23
C ALA A 19 3.69 3.39 -23.66
N VAL A 20 4.69 3.15 -22.81
CA VAL A 20 6.09 3.52 -23.06
C VAL A 20 7.01 2.38 -22.60
N GLY A 21 7.71 1.77 -23.56
CA GLY A 21 8.67 0.67 -23.34
C GLY A 21 8.36 -0.57 -24.18
N TYR A 22 9.38 -1.38 -24.44
CA TYR A 22 9.26 -2.65 -25.19
C TYR A 22 8.14 -3.53 -24.59
N GLN A 23 7.11 -3.87 -25.38
CA GLN A 23 5.91 -4.62 -24.93
C GLN A 23 5.12 -4.00 -23.77
N ALA A 24 5.30 -2.71 -23.46
CA ALA A 24 4.40 -2.03 -22.54
C ALA A 24 2.98 -2.05 -23.12
N THR A 25 1.98 -2.45 -22.35
CA THR A 25 0.60 -2.65 -22.83
C THR A 25 -0.39 -1.97 -21.92
N ALA A 26 -1.09 -0.94 -22.42
CA ALA A 26 -2.16 -0.25 -21.70
C ALA A 26 -3.50 -0.51 -22.41
N THR A 27 -4.35 -1.37 -21.83
CA THR A 27 -5.68 -1.69 -22.37
C THR A 27 -6.82 -0.97 -21.65
N GLY A 28 -6.61 -0.52 -20.41
CA GLY A 28 -7.59 0.29 -19.68
C GLY A 28 -7.77 1.67 -20.31
N VAL A 29 -9.01 2.19 -20.32
CA VAL A 29 -9.30 3.58 -20.72
C VAL A 29 -8.51 4.53 -19.85
N SER A 30 -7.81 5.50 -20.45
CA SER A 30 -6.93 6.44 -19.74
C SER A 30 -5.85 5.78 -18.88
N GLY A 31 -5.48 4.52 -19.16
CA GLY A 31 -4.44 3.79 -18.43
C GLY A 31 -3.02 4.16 -18.86
N LEU A 32 -2.05 3.93 -17.98
CA LEU A 32 -0.61 4.18 -18.23
C LEU A 32 0.22 2.91 -17.98
N ALA A 33 0.95 2.44 -18.99
CA ALA A 33 1.97 1.40 -18.85
C ALA A 33 3.36 2.00 -19.15
N LEU A 34 4.19 2.15 -18.11
CA LEU A 34 5.53 2.75 -18.22
C LEU A 34 6.61 1.75 -17.79
N GLY A 35 7.30 1.17 -18.77
CA GLY A 35 8.38 0.21 -18.57
C GLY A 35 8.23 -1.02 -19.45
N ARG A 36 9.36 -1.66 -19.78
CA ARG A 36 9.39 -2.89 -20.57
C ARG A 36 8.53 -3.98 -19.92
N ASP A 37 7.65 -4.60 -20.71
CA ASP A 37 6.68 -5.63 -20.29
C ASP A 37 5.68 -5.18 -19.19
N SER A 38 5.49 -3.87 -19.00
CA SER A 38 4.47 -3.37 -18.06
C SER A 38 3.06 -3.50 -18.64
N ALA A 39 2.06 -3.74 -17.79
CA ALA A 39 0.67 -3.95 -18.23
C ALA A 39 -0.34 -3.19 -17.34
N ALA A 40 -1.16 -2.32 -17.93
CA ALA A 40 -2.22 -1.59 -17.24
C ALA A 40 -3.57 -1.91 -17.89
N SER A 41 -4.38 -2.74 -17.24
CA SER A 41 -5.61 -3.31 -17.82
C SER A 41 -6.92 -2.78 -17.23
N ILE A 42 -6.83 -1.88 -16.26
CA ILE A 42 -7.97 -1.28 -15.56
C ILE A 42 -8.08 0.20 -15.95
N ASP A 43 -9.31 0.70 -16.08
CA ASP A 43 -9.54 2.10 -16.43
C ASP A 43 -8.89 3.04 -15.41
N GLY A 44 -8.14 4.03 -15.91
CA GLY A 44 -7.38 4.99 -15.12
C GLY A 44 -6.22 4.39 -14.32
N SER A 45 -5.83 3.13 -14.56
CA SER A 45 -4.77 2.48 -13.81
C SER A 45 -3.37 2.80 -14.33
N VAL A 46 -2.38 2.65 -13.47
CA VAL A 46 -0.97 2.92 -13.79
C VAL A 46 -0.11 1.71 -13.44
N ALA A 47 0.62 1.17 -14.40
CA ALA A 47 1.68 0.20 -14.19
C ALA A 47 3.04 0.88 -14.37
N LEU A 48 3.78 1.04 -13.26
CA LEU A 48 5.02 1.81 -13.22
C LEU A 48 6.23 0.91 -12.94
N GLY A 49 7.12 0.83 -13.93
CA GLY A 49 8.33 0.00 -13.90
C GLY A 49 8.22 -1.25 -14.76
N SER A 50 9.38 -1.82 -15.12
CA SER A 50 9.44 -3.00 -15.99
C SER A 50 8.72 -4.21 -15.36
N GLY A 51 7.84 -4.87 -16.11
CA GLY A 51 7.07 -6.01 -15.65
C GLY A 51 6.00 -5.68 -14.59
N SER A 52 5.76 -4.40 -14.27
CA SER A 52 4.67 -4.03 -13.36
C SER A 52 3.31 -4.31 -13.99
N VAL A 53 2.36 -4.79 -13.19
CA VAL A 53 1.00 -5.13 -13.65
C VAL A 53 -0.02 -4.41 -12.77
N SER A 54 -0.90 -3.62 -13.39
CA SER A 54 -2.04 -2.97 -12.75
C SER A 54 -3.35 -3.53 -13.32
N ASP A 55 -3.85 -4.59 -12.68
CA ASP A 55 -5.00 -5.40 -13.08
C ASP A 55 -6.08 -5.49 -11.98
N ARG A 56 -5.90 -4.75 -10.88
CA ARG A 56 -6.84 -4.75 -9.75
C ARG A 56 -8.11 -3.98 -10.10
N ALA A 57 -9.21 -4.72 -10.24
CA ALA A 57 -10.54 -4.16 -10.51
C ALA A 57 -10.93 -3.04 -9.53
N ILE A 58 -11.65 -2.04 -10.03
CA ILE A 58 -12.19 -0.95 -9.22
C ILE A 58 -13.44 -1.47 -8.52
N ALA A 59 -13.31 -1.72 -7.22
CA ALA A 59 -14.43 -2.09 -6.36
C ALA A 59 -14.34 -1.29 -5.07
N PRO A 60 -15.07 -0.16 -4.95
CA PRO A 60 -15.20 0.54 -3.68
C PRO A 60 -15.72 -0.43 -2.61
N ALA A 61 -14.98 -0.52 -1.52
CA ALA A 61 -15.29 -1.41 -0.42
C ALA A 61 -14.95 -0.76 0.92
N SER A 62 -15.70 -1.14 1.94
CA SER A 62 -15.40 -0.87 3.33
C SER A 62 -15.36 -2.17 4.10
N GLY A 63 -14.52 -2.24 5.12
CA GLY A 63 -14.40 -3.44 5.93
C GLY A 63 -13.37 -3.32 7.02
N GLN A 64 -12.96 -4.48 7.53
CA GLN A 64 -12.08 -4.59 8.67
C GLN A 64 -10.94 -5.56 8.36
N ILE A 65 -9.73 -5.18 8.76
CA ILE A 65 -8.55 -6.03 8.76
C ILE A 65 -8.30 -6.42 10.21
N ALA A 66 -8.24 -7.72 10.50
CA ALA A 66 -7.92 -8.21 11.83
C ALA A 66 -6.50 -7.77 12.24
N ALA A 67 -6.37 -7.19 13.43
CA ALA A 67 -5.12 -6.67 13.99
C ALA A 67 -4.84 -7.24 15.39
N GLY A 68 -5.03 -8.56 15.53
CA GLY A 68 -4.91 -9.29 16.79
C GLY A 68 -6.23 -9.98 17.19
N PRO A 69 -6.33 -10.50 18.43
CA PRO A 69 -7.46 -11.32 18.86
C PRO A 69 -8.79 -10.56 18.95
N SER A 70 -8.74 -9.25 19.23
CA SER A 70 -9.93 -8.42 19.50
C SER A 70 -9.89 -7.04 18.83
N ASN A 71 -8.87 -6.77 18.00
CA ASN A 71 -8.65 -5.46 17.41
C ASN A 71 -8.82 -5.52 15.89
N PHE A 72 -9.34 -4.45 15.30
CA PHE A 72 -9.58 -4.34 13.86
C PHE A 72 -9.14 -2.97 13.34
N ILE A 73 -8.50 -2.96 12.17
CA ILE A 73 -8.22 -1.74 11.40
C ILE A 73 -9.37 -1.59 10.40
N GLN A 74 -10.13 -0.49 10.53
CA GLN A 74 -11.18 -0.16 9.56
C GLN A 74 -10.54 0.36 8.27
N TYR A 75 -11.09 -0.02 7.13
CA TYR A 75 -10.81 0.64 5.87
C TYR A 75 -12.13 1.04 5.19
N ASN A 76 -12.10 2.17 4.49
CA ASN A 76 -13.21 2.63 3.66
C ASN A 76 -12.63 3.25 2.38
N THR A 77 -13.06 2.75 1.23
CA THR A 77 -12.73 3.29 -0.10
C THR A 77 -14.00 3.74 -0.86
N THR A 78 -15.13 3.84 -0.15
CA THR A 78 -16.43 4.29 -0.68
C THR A 78 -16.70 5.77 -0.43
N ASP A 79 -15.87 6.42 0.38
CA ASP A 79 -15.98 7.84 0.76
C ASP A 79 -15.52 8.80 -0.36
N LYS A 80 -14.78 8.29 -1.34
CA LYS A 80 -14.31 9.01 -2.52
C LYS A 80 -14.44 8.15 -3.78
N VAL A 81 -14.32 8.79 -4.95
CA VAL A 81 -14.27 8.08 -6.24
C VAL A 81 -12.93 7.35 -6.34
N LEU A 82 -12.98 6.02 -6.43
CA LEU A 82 -11.81 5.18 -6.62
C LEU A 82 -11.43 5.12 -8.10
N LEU A 83 -10.20 5.55 -8.43
CA LEU A 83 -9.61 5.36 -9.75
C LEU A 83 -8.76 4.08 -9.80
N GLY A 84 -8.37 3.67 -11.00
CA GLY A 84 -7.47 2.54 -11.21
C GLY A 84 -6.19 2.63 -10.37
N ALA A 85 -5.69 1.48 -9.93
CA ALA A 85 -4.55 1.41 -9.02
C ALA A 85 -3.24 1.85 -9.71
N VAL A 86 -2.34 2.46 -8.93
CA VAL A 86 -0.92 2.55 -9.28
C VAL A 86 -0.22 1.29 -8.76
N SER A 87 0.27 0.46 -9.67
CA SER A 87 1.07 -0.72 -9.36
C SER A 87 2.54 -0.47 -9.68
N VAL A 88 3.41 -0.74 -8.71
CA VAL A 88 4.87 -0.69 -8.84
C VAL A 88 5.50 -2.08 -8.93
N GLY A 89 4.71 -3.13 -9.16
CA GLY A 89 5.17 -4.51 -9.16
C GLY A 89 4.12 -5.48 -9.68
N THR A 90 4.12 -6.70 -9.16
CA THR A 90 3.17 -7.77 -9.49
C THR A 90 2.65 -8.42 -8.21
N ALA A 91 1.80 -9.43 -8.33
CA ALA A 91 1.35 -10.23 -7.19
C ALA A 91 2.49 -10.95 -6.43
N THR A 92 3.65 -11.13 -7.06
CA THR A 92 4.79 -11.88 -6.50
C THR A 92 6.08 -11.07 -6.40
N SER A 93 6.12 -9.86 -6.93
CA SER A 93 7.31 -9.01 -6.98
C SER A 93 6.98 -7.59 -6.58
N TYR A 94 7.74 -7.04 -5.63
CA TYR A 94 7.54 -5.69 -5.11
C TYR A 94 8.69 -4.76 -5.47
N ARG A 95 8.40 -3.46 -5.47
CA ARG A 95 9.42 -2.40 -5.44
C ARG A 95 9.26 -1.60 -4.16
N GLN A 96 10.38 -1.17 -3.60
CA GLN A 96 10.36 -0.14 -2.56
C GLN A 96 10.03 1.21 -3.18
N ILE A 97 9.24 2.01 -2.47
CA ILE A 97 9.03 3.43 -2.78
C ILE A 97 9.86 4.20 -1.74
N THR A 98 10.97 4.79 -2.18
CA THR A 98 11.94 5.46 -1.31
C THR A 98 11.90 6.96 -1.50
N ASN A 99 12.48 7.70 -0.55
CA ASN A 99 12.48 9.18 -0.53
C ASN A 99 11.06 9.79 -0.51
N VAL A 100 10.13 9.11 0.16
CA VAL A 100 8.78 9.60 0.42
C VAL A 100 8.83 10.54 1.63
N ALA A 101 8.34 11.77 1.47
CA ALA A 101 8.17 12.69 2.58
C ALA A 101 7.09 12.18 3.56
N ASP A 102 7.18 12.56 4.82
CA ASP A 102 6.19 12.17 5.83
C ASP A 102 4.80 12.71 5.48
N GLY A 103 3.79 11.84 5.57
CA GLY A 103 2.40 12.20 5.33
C GLY A 103 1.84 13.10 6.44
N THR A 104 0.95 14.01 6.08
CA THR A 104 0.32 14.97 7.02
C THR A 104 -1.21 15.00 6.92
N GLN A 105 -1.76 14.49 5.83
CA GLN A 105 -3.20 14.36 5.59
C GLN A 105 -3.62 12.89 5.63
N ASP A 106 -4.92 12.66 5.79
CA ASP A 106 -5.51 11.32 5.98
C ASP A 106 -5.27 10.34 4.80
N GLN A 107 -4.92 10.84 3.61
CA GLN A 107 -4.68 10.04 2.40
C GLN A 107 -3.20 10.07 1.95
N ASP A 108 -2.31 10.64 2.75
CA ASP A 108 -0.88 10.62 2.45
C ASP A 108 -0.27 9.25 2.76
N ALA A 109 0.78 8.88 2.03
CA ALA A 109 1.56 7.69 2.35
C ALA A 109 2.28 7.87 3.70
N VAL A 110 2.19 6.85 4.56
CA VAL A 110 2.91 6.82 5.84
C VAL A 110 4.34 6.33 5.62
N THR A 111 5.33 7.03 6.18
CA THR A 111 6.73 6.59 6.11
C THR A 111 7.09 5.64 7.26
N VAL A 112 8.17 4.87 7.11
CA VAL A 112 8.69 3.97 8.16
C VAL A 112 9.01 4.74 9.46
N ARG A 113 9.46 5.99 9.35
CA ARG A 113 9.76 6.84 10.51
C ARG A 113 8.50 7.21 11.29
N GLN A 114 7.40 7.56 10.61
CA GLN A 114 6.12 7.83 11.26
C GLN A 114 5.57 6.58 11.94
N LEU A 115 5.66 5.41 11.29
CA LEU A 115 5.24 4.14 11.87
C LEU A 115 6.06 3.80 13.13
N ALA A 116 7.38 3.94 13.09
CA ALA A 116 8.24 3.69 14.24
C ALA A 116 7.92 4.63 15.41
N GLY A 117 7.67 5.91 15.14
CA GLY A 117 7.25 6.88 16.15
C GLY A 117 5.90 6.52 16.79
N ALA A 118 4.92 6.08 16.00
CA ALA A 118 3.63 5.63 16.50
C ALA A 118 3.75 4.40 17.42
N ILE A 119 4.57 3.40 17.03
CA ILE A 119 4.83 2.21 17.84
C ILE A 119 5.53 2.58 19.16
N ALA A 120 6.51 3.48 19.11
CA ALA A 120 7.23 3.93 20.29
C ALA A 120 6.31 4.65 21.30
N ALA A 121 5.35 5.45 20.81
CA ALA A 121 4.37 6.14 21.64
C ALA A 121 3.46 5.15 22.40
N VAL A 122 3.07 4.03 21.77
CA VAL A 122 2.26 2.98 22.41
C VAL A 122 3.07 2.19 23.45
N SER A 123 4.37 1.95 23.21
CA SER A 123 5.22 1.22 24.17
C SER A 123 5.45 1.99 25.47
N ALA A 124 5.36 3.32 25.47
CA ALA A 124 5.51 4.14 26.67
C ALA A 124 4.29 4.09 27.60
N THR A 125 3.15 3.61 27.12
CA THR A 125 1.86 3.63 27.86
C THR A 125 1.47 2.29 28.48
N SER A 126 2.36 1.29 28.55
CA SER A 126 2.02 0.02 29.21
C SER A 126 1.65 0.26 30.69
N THR A 127 0.44 -0.13 31.07
CA THR A 127 -0.01 -0.15 32.47
C THR A 127 0.90 -1.05 33.29
N LYS A 128 1.67 -0.47 34.22
CA LYS A 128 2.35 -1.25 35.27
C LYS A 128 1.29 -1.79 36.22
N TYR A 129 0.95 -3.07 36.09
CA TYR A 129 0.16 -3.73 37.12
C TYR A 129 1.05 -3.94 38.34
N PHE A 130 0.80 -3.17 39.40
CA PHE A 130 1.32 -3.53 40.72
C PHE A 130 0.51 -4.73 41.21
N HIS A 131 1.12 -5.90 41.23
CA HIS A 131 0.55 -7.09 41.88
C HIS A 131 1.15 -7.21 43.28
N ALA A 132 0.41 -6.79 44.31
CA ALA A 132 0.74 -7.11 45.69
C ALA A 132 0.01 -8.41 46.09
N ASN A 133 0.71 -9.54 46.02
CA ASN A 133 0.21 -10.80 46.57
C ASN A 133 0.74 -10.95 48.00
N SER A 134 -0.12 -10.81 49.01
CA SER A 134 0.21 -11.12 50.41
C SER A 134 -0.85 -12.01 51.03
N THR A 135 -0.37 -12.96 51.82
CA THR A 135 -1.16 -13.81 52.70
C THR A 135 -1.23 -13.27 54.13
N ALA A 136 -0.59 -12.12 54.41
CA ALA A 136 -0.59 -11.41 55.69
C ALA A 136 -1.36 -10.07 55.61
N GLY A 137 -1.86 -9.60 56.76
CA GLY A 137 -2.89 -8.57 56.89
C GLY A 137 -2.57 -7.12 56.47
N ASP A 138 -1.43 -6.82 55.85
CA ASP A 138 -1.08 -5.46 55.41
C ASP A 138 -0.21 -5.47 54.14
N SER A 139 -0.84 -5.72 52.99
CA SER A 139 -0.21 -5.53 51.68
C SER A 139 -0.56 -4.14 51.15
N LEU A 140 0.40 -3.21 51.18
CA LEU A 140 0.22 -1.88 50.65
C LEU A 140 1.04 -1.68 49.37
N ALA A 141 0.37 -1.64 48.22
CA ALA A 141 0.95 -1.23 46.95
C ALA A 141 0.89 0.30 46.81
N VAL A 142 1.81 1.03 47.44
CA VAL A 142 1.98 2.46 47.19
C VAL A 142 2.82 2.65 45.93
N GLY A 143 2.16 2.85 44.80
CA GLY A 143 2.79 3.42 43.61
C GLY A 143 3.26 4.85 43.91
N ALA A 144 4.42 5.22 43.37
CA ALA A 144 4.94 6.59 43.43
C ALA A 144 4.15 7.53 42.49
#